data_AF-A0A1A8DTW7-F1
#
_entry.id   AF-A0A1A8DTW7-F1
#
_cell.length_a   1.000
_cell.length_b   1.000
_cell.length_c   1.000
_cell.angle_alpha   90.00
_cell.angle_beta   90.00
_cell.angle_gamma   90.00
#
_symmetry.space_group_name_H-M   'P 1'
#
loop_
_entity.id
_entity.type
_entity.pdbx_description
1 polymer ?
#
loop_
_entity_poly.entity_id
_entity_poly.type
_entity_poly.pdbx_seq_one_letter_code
_entity_poly.pdbx_strand_id
1 'polypeptide(L)'
;AFLNVVDIAGLVKGAHAGQGLGNAFLSHISACDGIFHMTRAFEDEDIIHVEGTVDPVRDMEIIHEELRMKDEEMIGPIIDKLEKTAIRGGDKKLKPEYDVMCKIKSWVVDERKNVRFYHDWNDKE
;
A
#
# COMPACT_ATOMS: atom_id res chain seq x y z
N ALA A 1 -14.34 -25.66 5.74
CA ALA A 1 -13.70 -24.45 5.18
C ALA A 1 -12.27 -24.38 5.72
N PHE A 2 -11.30 -23.93 4.92
CA PHE A 2 -9.90 -23.78 5.31
C PHE A 2 -9.45 -22.34 5.03
N LEU A 3 -8.53 -21.81 5.84
CA LEU A 3 -7.88 -20.52 5.63
C LEU A 3 -6.46 -20.77 5.10
N ASN A 4 -6.12 -20.18 3.96
CA ASN A 4 -4.76 -20.19 3.44
C ASN A 4 -3.96 -19.07 4.11
N VAL A 5 -2.81 -19.40 4.67
CA VAL A 5 -1.91 -18.45 5.31
C VAL A 5 -0.56 -18.55 4.63
N VAL A 6 -0.03 -17.41 4.18
CA VAL A 6 1.28 -17.28 3.58
C VAL A 6 2.16 -16.51 4.56
N ASP A 7 3.33 -17.06 4.88
CA ASP A 7 4.34 -16.36 5.65
C ASP A 7 5.12 -15.41 4.73
N ILE A 8 5.24 -14.15 5.14
CA ILE A 8 5.89 -13.11 4.36
C ILE A 8 6.98 -12.47 5.22
N ALA A 9 8.22 -12.49 4.73
CA ALA A 9 9.41 -12.02 5.46
C ALA A 9 9.28 -10.56 5.94
N GLY A 10 9.81 -10.17 7.11
CA GLY A 10 9.60 -8.81 7.63
C GLY A 10 10.00 -7.65 6.70
N LEU A 11 9.17 -6.60 6.69
CA LEU A 11 9.44 -5.35 5.97
C LEU A 11 10.27 -4.40 6.85
N VAL A 12 11.18 -3.65 6.22
CA VAL A 12 11.96 -2.59 6.85
C VAL A 12 11.67 -1.27 6.17
N LYS A 13 11.98 -0.16 6.85
CA LYS A 13 11.90 1.17 6.26
C LYS A 13 12.72 1.25 4.95
N GLY A 14 12.16 1.85 3.92
CA GLY A 14 12.74 1.97 2.57
C GLY A 14 12.48 0.78 1.64
N ALA A 15 11.62 -0.16 2.02
CA ALA A 15 11.31 -1.35 1.23
C ALA A 15 10.63 -1.03 -0.12
N HIS A 16 9.74 -0.03 -0.18
CA HIS A 16 9.10 0.42 -1.43
C HIS A 16 10.14 0.83 -2.49
N ALA A 17 11.19 1.53 -2.07
CA ALA A 17 12.30 1.97 -2.91
C ALA A 17 13.31 0.86 -3.26
N GLY A 18 13.02 -0.41 -2.89
CA GLY A 18 13.86 -1.56 -3.22
C GLY A 18 15.06 -1.77 -2.32
N GLN A 19 15.10 -1.17 -1.12
CA GLN A 19 16.11 -1.53 -0.12
C GLN A 19 15.82 -2.94 0.43
N GLY A 20 16.87 -3.77 0.50
CA GLY A 20 16.76 -5.15 0.98
C GLY A 20 15.90 -6.05 0.07
N LEU A 21 15.04 -6.87 0.68
CA LEU A 21 14.10 -7.78 -0.01
C LEU A 21 12.72 -7.14 -0.29
N GLY A 22 12.59 -5.81 -0.12
CA GLY A 22 11.31 -5.09 -0.07
C GLY A 22 10.41 -5.25 -1.30
N ASN A 23 10.97 -5.24 -2.51
CA ASN A 23 10.17 -5.40 -3.74
C ASN A 23 9.59 -6.82 -3.89
N ALA A 24 10.31 -7.85 -3.45
CA ALA A 24 9.80 -9.22 -3.45
C ALA A 24 8.73 -9.42 -2.35
N PHE A 25 8.88 -8.72 -1.23
CA PHE A 25 7.88 -8.72 -0.16
C PHE A 25 6.53 -8.14 -0.63
N LEU A 26 6.55 -6.96 -1.27
CA LEU A 26 5.34 -6.29 -1.72
C LEU A 26 4.58 -7.08 -2.79
N SER A 27 5.29 -7.83 -3.66
CA SER A 27 4.66 -8.71 -4.63
C SER A 27 4.03 -9.97 -4.01
N HIS A 28 4.56 -10.45 -2.88
CA HIS A 28 3.92 -11.52 -2.11
C HIS A 28 2.65 -11.03 -1.40
N ILE A 29 2.66 -9.80 -0.86
CA ILE A 29 1.45 -9.19 -0.28
C ILE A 29 0.36 -9.02 -1.34
N SER A 30 0.71 -8.56 -2.55
CA SER A 30 -0.29 -8.34 -3.61
C SER A 30 -0.98 -9.63 -4.09
N ALA A 31 -0.45 -10.80 -3.72
CA ALA A 31 -1.07 -12.10 -3.99
C ALA A 31 -2.02 -12.57 -2.87
N CYS A 32 -2.20 -11.78 -1.80
CA CYS A 32 -3.03 -12.09 -0.65
C CYS A 32 -4.24 -11.15 -0.57
N ASP A 33 -5.36 -11.66 -0.04
CA ASP A 33 -6.60 -10.88 0.12
C ASP A 33 -6.68 -10.13 1.46
N GLY A 34 -5.76 -10.41 2.38
CA GLY A 34 -5.74 -9.84 3.72
C GLY A 34 -4.38 -9.99 4.38
N ILE A 35 -4.14 -9.18 5.41
CA ILE A 35 -2.85 -9.10 6.10
C ILE A 35 -3.08 -9.34 7.59
N PHE A 36 -2.36 -10.32 8.15
CA PHE A 36 -2.14 -10.41 9.59
C PHE A 36 -0.93 -9.56 9.96
N HIS A 37 -1.17 -8.38 10.54
CA HIS A 37 -0.10 -7.47 10.92
C HIS A 37 0.41 -7.84 12.31
N MET A 38 1.59 -8.46 12.37
CA MET A 38 2.24 -8.84 13.63
C MET A 38 3.22 -7.76 14.07
N THR A 39 3.10 -7.31 15.33
CA THR A 39 3.98 -6.29 15.92
C THR A 39 4.58 -6.81 17.21
N ARG A 40 5.80 -6.38 17.52
CA ARG A 40 6.47 -6.75 18.77
C ARG A 40 6.03 -5.78 19.87
N ALA A 41 5.45 -6.32 20.94
CA ALA A 41 5.00 -5.55 22.10
C ALA A 41 5.65 -6.04 23.41
N PHE A 42 6.85 -6.63 23.31
CA PHE A 42 7.62 -7.10 24.45
C PHE A 42 9.12 -6.82 24.26
N GLU A 43 9.81 -6.55 25.35
CA GLU A 43 11.27 -6.38 25.38
C GLU A 43 11.95 -7.72 25.63
N ASP A 44 13.08 -7.96 24.97
CA ASP A 44 13.94 -9.13 25.12
C ASP A 44 15.35 -8.71 24.65
N GLU A 45 16.33 -8.78 25.57
CA GLU A 45 17.72 -8.36 25.35
C GLU A 45 18.47 -9.26 24.37
N ASP A 46 18.01 -10.51 24.19
CA ASP A 46 18.62 -11.47 23.27
C ASP A 46 18.16 -11.26 21.81
N ILE A 47 17.19 -10.37 21.57
CA ILE A 47 16.58 -10.14 20.25
C ILE A 47 16.78 -8.69 19.80
N ILE A 48 17.69 -8.50 18.85
CA ILE A 48 17.97 -7.20 18.21
C ILE A 48 16.73 -6.73 17.43
N HIS A 49 16.29 -5.51 17.71
CA HIS A 49 15.24 -4.84 16.93
C HIS A 49 15.84 -4.06 15.77
N VAL A 50 15.23 -4.10 14.58
CA VAL A 50 15.79 -3.47 13.38
C VAL A 50 15.90 -1.94 13.51
N GLU A 51 14.94 -1.32 14.20
CA GLU A 51 14.92 0.11 14.53
C GLU A 51 15.66 0.43 15.86
N GLY A 52 16.36 -0.54 16.45
CA GLY A 52 17.13 -0.38 17.68
C GLY A 52 16.32 -0.41 18.99
N THR A 53 15.05 -0.01 18.96
CA THR A 53 14.12 -0.11 20.11
C THR A 53 12.82 -0.78 19.71
N VAL A 54 12.11 -1.39 20.67
CA VAL A 54 10.77 -1.94 20.45
C VAL A 54 9.75 -0.80 20.56
N ASP A 55 9.04 -0.49 19.48
CA ASP A 55 7.93 0.46 19.47
C ASP A 55 6.86 -0.01 18.48
N PRO A 56 5.84 -0.74 18.94
CA PRO A 56 4.84 -1.33 18.04
C PRO A 56 4.05 -0.27 17.26
N VAL A 57 3.90 0.96 17.78
CA VAL A 57 3.16 2.02 17.08
C VAL A 57 3.98 2.51 15.90
N ARG A 58 5.25 2.87 16.13
CA ARG A 58 6.17 3.26 15.06
C ARG A 58 6.30 2.16 14.01
N ASP A 59 6.43 0.90 14.42
CA ASP A 59 6.63 -0.22 13.50
C ASP A 59 5.40 -0.43 12.60
N MET A 60 4.18 -0.29 13.15
CA MET A 60 2.94 -0.30 12.35
C MET A 60 2.90 0.86 11.36
N GLU A 61 3.29 2.07 11.79
CA GLU A 61 3.33 3.25 10.94
C GLU A 61 4.31 3.08 9.79
N ILE A 62 5.49 2.51 10.03
CA ILE A 62 6.46 2.17 8.98
C ILE A 62 5.81 1.25 7.94
N ILE A 63 5.20 0.15 8.37
CA ILE A 63 4.59 -0.80 7.43
C ILE A 63 3.43 -0.14 6.64
N HIS A 64 2.56 0.61 7.30
CA HIS A 64 1.48 1.33 6.60
C HIS A 64 1.99 2.37 5.61
N GLU A 65 3.06 3.08 5.94
CA GLU A 65 3.69 4.06 5.06
C GLU A 65 4.25 3.39 3.80
N GLU A 66 4.93 2.26 3.97
CA GLU A 66 5.58 1.52 2.89
C GLU A 66 4.56 0.90 1.92
N LEU A 67 3.44 0.40 2.44
CA LEU A 67 2.30 -0.04 1.62
C LEU A 67 1.68 1.12 0.84
N ARG A 68 1.45 2.27 1.51
CA ARG A 68 0.88 3.46 0.85
C ARG A 68 1.80 4.01 -0.23
N MET A 69 3.10 4.08 0.02
CA MET A 69 4.10 4.50 -0.96
C MET A 69 4.10 3.56 -2.17
N LYS A 70 3.88 2.26 -1.95
CA LYS A 70 3.73 1.32 -3.07
C LYS A 70 2.48 1.60 -3.90
N ASP A 71 1.36 1.90 -3.25
CA ASP A 71 0.13 2.32 -3.95
C ASP A 71 0.36 3.59 -4.77
N GLU A 72 1.06 4.58 -4.20
CA GLU A 72 1.43 5.83 -4.89
C GLU A 72 2.23 5.58 -6.17
N GLU A 73 3.23 4.69 -6.12
CA GLU A 73 4.00 4.28 -7.31
C GLU A 73 3.12 3.67 -8.40
N MET A 74 2.09 2.90 -8.02
CA MET A 74 1.18 2.25 -8.97
C MET A 74 0.14 3.22 -9.57
N ILE A 75 -0.33 4.17 -8.78
CA ILE A 75 -1.40 5.12 -9.16
C ILE A 75 -0.99 6.00 -10.34
N GLY A 76 0.24 6.55 -10.32
CA GLY A 76 0.72 7.50 -11.32
C GLY A 76 0.62 6.99 -12.77
N PRO A 77 1.27 5.85 -13.10
CA PRO A 77 1.22 5.28 -14.45
C PRO A 77 -0.20 4.94 -14.94
N ILE A 78 -1.08 4.52 -14.03
CA ILE A 78 -2.49 4.22 -14.34
C ILE A 78 -3.23 5.50 -14.75
N ILE A 79 -3.08 6.57 -13.96
CA ILE A 79 -3.68 7.88 -14.26
C ILE A 79 -3.16 8.44 -15.58
N ASP A 80 -1.86 8.40 -15.83
CA ASP A 80 -1.27 8.92 -17.07
C ASP A 80 -1.82 8.22 -18.30
N LYS A 81 -2.04 6.89 -18.21
CA LYS A 81 -2.65 6.11 -19.28
C LYS A 81 -4.10 6.51 -19.49
N LEU A 82 -4.88 6.59 -18.41
CA LEU A 82 -6.31 6.97 -18.46
C LEU A 82 -6.49 8.41 -18.93
N GLU A 83 -5.62 9.35 -18.55
CA GLU A 83 -5.68 10.73 -19.02
C GLU A 83 -5.50 10.80 -20.54
N LYS A 84 -4.52 10.05 -21.07
CA LYS A 84 -4.26 9.98 -22.51
C LYS A 84 -5.45 9.42 -23.28
N THR A 85 -6.09 8.36 -22.79
CA THR A 85 -7.18 7.69 -23.52
C THR A 85 -8.55 8.32 -23.28
N ALA A 86 -8.90 8.58 -22.02
CA ALA A 86 -10.21 9.10 -21.63
C ALA A 86 -10.35 10.61 -21.88
N ILE A 87 -9.36 11.40 -21.49
CA ILE A 87 -9.42 12.87 -21.56
C ILE A 87 -8.93 13.37 -22.92
N ARG A 88 -7.70 13.02 -23.30
CA ARG A 88 -7.11 13.50 -24.56
C ARG A 88 -7.64 12.75 -25.78
N GLY A 89 -7.84 11.43 -25.65
CA GLY A 89 -8.42 10.57 -26.69
C GLY A 89 -9.95 10.65 -26.79
N GLY A 90 -10.62 11.24 -25.80
CA GLY A 90 -12.06 11.47 -25.81
C GLY A 90 -12.93 10.24 -25.56
N ASP A 91 -12.37 9.13 -25.05
CA ASP A 91 -13.17 7.95 -24.71
C ASP A 91 -13.96 8.17 -23.41
N LYS A 92 -15.21 8.57 -23.58
CA LYS A 92 -16.14 8.85 -22.48
C LYS A 92 -16.44 7.63 -21.59
N LYS A 93 -16.19 6.41 -22.06
CA LYS A 93 -16.42 5.20 -21.26
C LYS A 93 -15.39 5.04 -20.15
N LEU A 94 -14.17 5.55 -20.35
CA LEU A 94 -13.08 5.48 -19.39
C LEU A 94 -13.03 6.69 -18.45
N LYS A 95 -13.82 7.73 -18.73
CA LYS A 95 -13.85 8.95 -17.91
C LYS A 95 -14.24 8.66 -16.44
N PRO A 96 -15.24 7.82 -16.11
CA PRO A 96 -15.55 7.52 -14.73
C PRO A 96 -14.37 6.89 -13.98
N GLU A 97 -13.67 5.93 -14.59
CA GLU A 97 -12.48 5.30 -14.00
C GLU A 97 -11.34 6.30 -13.77
N TYR A 98 -11.11 7.20 -14.73
CA TYR A 98 -10.15 8.30 -14.57
C TYR A 98 -10.51 9.20 -13.39
N ASP A 99 -11.79 9.61 -13.28
CA ASP A 99 -12.24 10.51 -12.22
C ASP A 99 -12.09 9.84 -10.82
N VAL A 100 -12.36 8.53 -10.71
CA VAL A 100 -12.10 7.74 -9.49
C VAL A 100 -10.61 7.62 -9.18
N MET A 101 -9.77 7.36 -10.18
CA MET A 101 -8.33 7.32 -9.97
C MET A 101 -7.76 8.67 -9.52
N CYS A 102 -8.29 9.80 -10.01
CA CYS A 102 -7.94 11.12 -9.49
C CYS A 102 -8.35 11.30 -8.02
N LYS A 103 -9.53 10.80 -7.63
CA LYS A 103 -9.99 10.77 -6.25
C LYS A 103 -9.07 9.92 -5.35
N ILE A 104 -8.69 8.73 -5.81
CA ILE A 104 -7.72 7.85 -5.13
C ILE A 104 -6.38 8.57 -4.96
N LYS A 105 -5.85 9.19 -6.02
CA LYS A 105 -4.58 9.93 -5.96
C LYS A 105 -4.64 11.02 -4.89
N SER A 106 -5.71 11.81 -4.86
CA SER A 106 -5.84 12.87 -3.87
C SER A 106 -5.80 12.32 -2.43
N TRP A 107 -6.46 11.20 -2.17
CA TRP A 107 -6.45 10.59 -0.84
C TRP A 107 -5.14 9.91 -0.46
N VAL A 108 -4.56 9.15 -1.38
CA VAL A 108 -3.39 8.31 -1.12
C VAL A 108 -2.10 9.14 -1.16
N VAL A 109 -1.98 10.05 -2.11
CA VAL A 109 -0.77 10.82 -2.37
C VAL A 109 -0.80 12.15 -1.64
N ASP A 110 -1.84 12.96 -1.85
CA ASP A 110 -1.87 14.33 -1.31
C ASP A 110 -2.21 14.32 0.20
N GLU A 111 -3.21 13.54 0.60
CA GLU A 111 -3.66 13.39 1.99
C GLU A 111 -2.86 12.34 2.77
N ARG A 112 -2.02 11.54 2.09
CA ARG A 112 -1.14 10.52 2.69
C ARG A 112 -1.86 9.45 3.51
N LYS A 113 -3.09 9.08 3.11
CA LYS A 113 -3.92 8.08 3.81
C LYS A 113 -4.07 6.78 3.01
N ASN A 114 -4.24 5.67 3.70
CA ASN A 114 -4.46 4.38 3.04
C ASN A 114 -5.84 4.35 2.37
N VAL A 115 -5.92 3.76 1.17
CA VAL A 115 -7.15 3.72 0.34
C VAL A 115 -8.34 3.11 1.08
N ARG A 116 -8.11 2.08 1.91
CA ARG A 116 -9.13 1.38 2.69
C ARG A 116 -9.86 2.24 3.74
N PHE A 117 -9.31 3.41 4.08
CA PHE A 117 -9.89 4.32 5.09
C PHE A 117 -10.71 5.46 4.47
N TYR A 118 -10.80 5.53 3.16
CA TYR A 118 -11.71 6.45 2.51
C TYR A 118 -13.15 5.93 2.68
N HIS A 119 -14.04 6.77 3.22
CA HIS A 119 -15.36 6.38 3.73
C HIS A 119 -16.49 6.65 2.73
N ASP A 120 -16.24 7.45 1.71
CA ASP A 120 -17.24 7.87 0.72
C ASP A 120 -17.09 7.12 -0.62
N TRP A 121 -16.66 5.86 -0.58
CA TRP A 121 -16.76 4.97 -1.72
C TRP A 121 -18.23 4.58 -1.94
N ASN A 122 -18.65 4.46 -3.19
CA ASN A 122 -19.93 3.84 -3.54
C ASN A 122 -19.71 2.52 -4.29
N ASP A 123 -20.74 1.70 -4.45
CA ASP A 123 -20.64 0.35 -5.04
C ASP A 123 -20.01 0.28 -6.46
N LYS A 124 -19.93 1.41 -7.18
CA LYS A 124 -19.32 1.48 -8.52
C LYS A 124 -17.85 1.90 -8.49
N GLU A 125 -17.38 2.46 -7.38
CA GLU A 125 -15.99 2.87 -7.15
C GLU A 125 -15.23 1.77 -6.41
#